data_AF-A0A7S3HX70-F1
#
_entry.id   AF-A0A7S3HX70-F1
#
_cell.length_a   1.000
_cell.length_b   1.000
_cell.length_c   1.000
_cell.angle_alpha   90.00
_cell.angle_beta   90.00
_cell.angle_gamma   90.00
#
_symmetry.space_group_name_H-M   'P 1'
#
loop_
_entity.id
_entity.type
_entity.pdbx_description
1 polymer ?
#
loop_
_entity_poly.entity_id
_entity_poly.type
_entity_poly.pdbx_seq_one_letter_code
_entity_poly.pdbx_strand_id
1 'polypeptide(L)'
;MEIMNNLRTWLSKLSKCILSLVPEMEVGTHEKMKQSIERHVLSYEEPQVDDNGNLIIKRKEERKPGEDDSDMSADEMDVRLEIPLSEGVLKVNLGIPIVIVCNKVDIIHMSGEKSKLLQENLNFIQKHMREYSLQYGATVMFTSAKQ
;
A
#
# COMPACT_ATOMS: atom_id res chain seq x y z
N MET A 1 19.87 8.77 3.33
CA MET A 1 19.67 7.74 4.38
C MET A 1 18.83 8.24 5.56
N GLU A 2 18.87 9.53 5.91
CA GLU A 2 18.16 10.07 7.07
C GLU A 2 16.64 9.88 7.05
N ILE A 3 15.99 10.04 5.90
CA ILE A 3 14.53 9.82 5.76
C ILE A 3 14.14 8.38 6.09
N MET A 4 14.91 7.39 5.63
CA MET A 4 14.64 5.98 5.91
C MET A 4 14.81 5.66 7.40
N ASN A 5 15.81 6.27 8.05
CA ASN A 5 16.00 6.11 9.49
C ASN A 5 14.85 6.74 10.27
N ASN A 6 14.42 7.94 9.90
CA ASN A 6 13.28 8.61 10.52
C ASN A 6 11.99 7.79 10.36
N LEU A 7 11.73 7.27 9.16
CA LEU A 7 10.58 6.41 8.89
C LEU A 7 10.60 5.15 9.77
N ARG A 8 11.77 4.49 9.88
CA ARG A 8 11.95 3.33 10.78
C ARG A 8 11.69 3.68 12.24
N THR A 9 12.18 4.83 12.71
CA THR A 9 11.94 5.29 14.08
C THR A 9 10.47 5.57 14.33
N TRP A 10 9.78 6.23 13.42
CA TRP A 10 8.35 6.53 13.53
C TRP A 10 7.49 5.26 13.52
N LEU A 11 7.77 4.32 12.62
CA LEU A 11 7.06 3.03 12.59
C LEU A 11 7.34 2.19 13.83
N SER A 12 8.56 2.22 14.36
CA SER A 12 8.88 1.55 15.63
C SER A 12 8.08 2.14 16.79
N LYS A 13 7.95 3.48 16.85
CA LYS A 13 7.12 4.15 17.86
C LYS A 13 5.63 3.82 17.69
N LEU A 14 5.14 3.83 16.45
CA LEU A 14 3.76 3.47 16.13
C LEU A 14 3.46 2.02 16.54
N SER A 15 4.33 1.09 16.17
CA SER A 15 4.20 -0.33 16.54
C SER A 15 4.16 -0.52 18.06
N LYS A 16 5.04 0.17 18.81
CA LYS A 16 5.01 0.13 20.28
C LYS A 16 3.70 0.69 20.85
N CYS A 17 3.20 1.79 20.29
CA CYS A 17 1.93 2.38 20.68
C CYS A 17 0.78 1.39 20.45
N ILE A 18 0.68 0.80 19.25
CA ILE A 18 -0.35 -0.19 18.93
C ILE A 18 -0.25 -1.39 19.89
N LEU A 19 0.94 -1.94 20.11
CA LEU A 19 1.13 -3.06 21.03
C LEU A 19 0.78 -2.71 22.48
N SER A 20 0.91 -1.46 22.90
CA SER A 20 0.42 -1.01 24.21
C SER A 20 -1.09 -0.83 24.29
N LEU A 21 -1.77 -0.57 23.15
CA LEU A 21 -3.23 -0.46 23.07
C LEU A 21 -3.92 -1.82 22.89
N VAL A 22 -3.25 -2.81 22.30
CA VAL A 22 -3.81 -4.16 22.08
C VAL A 22 -4.42 -4.79 23.35
N PRO A 23 -3.81 -4.69 24.54
CA PRO A 23 -4.40 -5.20 25.79
C PRO A 23 -5.64 -4.44 26.27
N GLU A 24 -5.84 -3.18 25.85
CA GLU A 24 -7.00 -2.37 26.20
C GLU A 24 -8.19 -2.63 25.27
N MET A 25 -7.96 -3.30 24.14
CA MET A 25 -8.98 -3.62 23.16
C MET A 25 -9.70 -4.93 23.50
N GLU A 26 -10.92 -5.07 22.97
CA GLU A 26 -11.69 -6.31 23.07
C GLU A 26 -10.92 -7.50 22.47
N VAL A 27 -10.96 -8.63 23.17
CA VAL A 27 -10.23 -9.86 22.81
C VAL A 27 -10.62 -10.30 21.40
N GLY A 28 -9.62 -10.42 20.53
CA GLY A 28 -9.81 -10.84 19.13
C GLY A 28 -10.13 -9.71 18.14
N THR A 29 -10.36 -8.47 18.60
CA THR A 29 -10.59 -7.33 17.69
C THR A 29 -9.35 -7.00 16.87
N HIS A 30 -8.16 -7.04 17.49
CA HIS A 30 -6.89 -6.84 16.79
C HIS A 30 -6.63 -7.93 15.73
N GLU A 31 -7.05 -9.17 15.99
CA GLU A 31 -6.91 -10.28 15.04
C GLU A 31 -7.88 -10.12 13.86
N LYS A 32 -9.14 -9.72 14.12
CA LYS A 32 -10.10 -9.38 13.05
C LYS A 32 -9.58 -8.25 12.16
N MET A 33 -8.95 -7.23 12.76
CA MET A 33 -8.35 -6.12 12.02
C MET A 33 -7.21 -6.58 11.10
N LYS A 34 -6.33 -7.45 11.59
CA LYS A 34 -5.27 -8.06 10.79
C LYS A 34 -5.82 -8.85 9.60
N GLN A 35 -6.79 -9.73 9.86
CA GLN A 35 -7.45 -10.52 8.83
C GLN A 35 -8.17 -9.64 7.80
N SER A 36 -8.77 -8.52 8.23
CA SER A 36 -9.41 -7.59 7.30
C SER A 36 -8.42 -7.00 6.30
N ILE A 37 -7.18 -6.71 6.72
CA ILE A 37 -6.14 -6.18 5.84
C ILE A 37 -5.62 -7.28 4.91
N GLU A 38 -5.40 -8.48 5.42
CA GLU A 38 -4.98 -9.62 4.60
C GLU A 38 -5.99 -9.91 3.49
N ARG A 39 -7.28 -9.94 3.82
CA ARG A 39 -8.35 -10.07 2.83
C ARG A 39 -8.31 -8.94 1.81
N HIS A 40 -8.12 -7.70 2.25
CA HIS A 40 -8.06 -6.56 1.35
C HIS A 40 -6.90 -6.70 0.34
N VAL A 41 -5.72 -7.11 0.81
CA VAL A 41 -4.54 -7.33 -0.04
C VAL A 41 -4.75 -8.49 -1.01
N LEU A 42 -5.36 -9.60 -0.57
CA LEU A 42 -5.64 -10.77 -1.42
C LEU A 42 -6.75 -10.49 -2.45
N SER A 43 -7.71 -9.63 -2.10
CA SER A 43 -8.77 -9.19 -3.01
C SER A 43 -8.36 -8.06 -3.94
N TYR A 44 -7.13 -7.53 -3.81
CA TYR A 44 -6.69 -6.40 -4.61
C TYR A 44 -6.55 -6.82 -6.07
N GLU A 45 -7.32 -6.17 -6.94
CA GLU A 45 -7.21 -6.30 -8.39
C GLU A 45 -6.61 -5.03 -8.97
N GLU A 46 -5.64 -5.18 -9.88
CA GLU A 46 -5.00 -4.04 -10.51
C GLU A 46 -6.04 -3.23 -11.29
N PRO A 47 -6.13 -1.90 -11.06
CA PRO A 47 -7.07 -1.07 -11.76
C PRO A 47 -6.72 -1.05 -13.26
N GLN A 48 -7.65 -1.50 -14.10
CA GLN A 48 -7.48 -1.49 -15.55
C GLN A 48 -7.68 -0.07 -16.11
N VAL A 49 -6.86 0.28 -17.10
CA VAL A 49 -6.95 1.52 -17.86
C VAL A 49 -7.45 1.20 -19.26
N ASP A 50 -8.37 2.02 -19.79
CA ASP A 50 -8.80 1.92 -21.19
C ASP A 50 -7.72 2.42 -22.15
N ASP A 51 -7.93 2.24 -23.46
CA ASP A 51 -7.03 2.72 -24.53
C ASP A 51 -6.83 4.25 -24.50
N ASN A 52 -7.67 4.98 -23.75
CA ASN A 52 -7.62 6.43 -23.57
C ASN A 52 -6.93 6.84 -22.25
N GLY A 53 -6.43 5.88 -21.46
CA GLY A 53 -5.74 6.12 -20.19
C GLY A 53 -6.65 6.47 -19.00
N ASN A 54 -7.96 6.30 -19.12
CA ASN A 54 -8.90 6.46 -18.02
C ASN A 54 -9.02 5.17 -17.22
N LEU A 55 -9.12 5.29 -15.90
CA LEU A 55 -9.39 4.16 -15.02
C LEU A 55 -10.78 3.61 -15.35
N ILE A 56 -10.82 2.33 -15.74
CA ILE A 56 -12.07 1.58 -15.85
C ILE A 56 -12.54 1.30 -14.43
N ILE A 57 -13.24 2.27 -13.84
CA ILE A 57 -13.95 2.05 -12.58
C ILE A 57 -15.12 1.14 -12.94
N LYS A 58 -14.99 -0.17 -12.69
CA LYS A 58 -16.13 -1.10 -12.64
C LYS A 58 -17.03 -0.69 -11.47
N ARG A 59 -17.73 0.45 -11.59
CA ARG A 59 -18.75 0.89 -10.64
C ARG A 59 -19.86 -0.14 -10.75
N LYS A 60 -20.23 -0.71 -9.61
CA LYS A 60 -21.18 -1.83 -9.46
C LYS A 60 -22.61 -1.53 -9.96
N GLU A 61 -22.86 -0.42 -10.66
CA GLU A 61 -24.20 0.14 -10.88
C GLU A 61 -24.70 0.19 -12.33
N GLU A 62 -23.95 -0.25 -13.34
CA GLU A 62 -24.50 -0.38 -14.70
C GLU A 62 -24.19 -1.78 -15.28
N ARG A 63 -24.86 -2.79 -14.73
CA ARG A 63 -24.81 -4.17 -15.25
C ARG A 63 -25.88 -4.37 -16.33
N LYS A 64 -25.47 -4.55 -17.59
CA LYS A 64 -26.29 -5.25 -18.59
C LYS A 64 -26.15 -6.76 -18.38
N PRO A 65 -27.22 -7.55 -18.50
CA PRO A 65 -27.13 -9.00 -18.33
C PRO A 65 -26.57 -9.64 -19.61
N GLY A 66 -25.35 -10.16 -19.58
CA GLY A 66 -24.89 -11.10 -20.62
C GLY A 66 -23.45 -11.03 -21.12
N GLU A 67 -22.51 -10.33 -20.48
CA GLU A 67 -21.09 -10.46 -20.84
C GLU A 67 -20.30 -11.11 -19.69
N ASP A 68 -19.89 -12.35 -19.96
CA ASP A 68 -19.00 -13.20 -19.18
C ASP A 68 -17.64 -12.52 -18.95
N ASP A 69 -17.32 -12.32 -17.67
CA ASP A 69 -16.14 -12.85 -16.97
C ASP A 69 -15.72 -11.91 -15.84
N SER A 70 -15.52 -12.50 -14.65
CA SER A 70 -15.25 -11.93 -13.30
C SER A 70 -16.43 -11.86 -12.31
N ASP A 71 -17.40 -12.77 -12.38
CA ASP A 71 -18.01 -13.28 -11.14
C ASP A 71 -17.09 -14.40 -10.63
N MET A 72 -16.07 -14.04 -9.84
CA MET A 72 -15.34 -15.05 -9.08
C MET A 72 -16.37 -15.77 -8.21
N SER A 73 -16.51 -17.06 -8.44
CA SER A 73 -17.41 -17.88 -7.61
C SER A 73 -16.99 -17.75 -6.14
N ALA A 74 -17.94 -17.92 -5.21
CA ALA A 74 -17.62 -17.89 -3.78
C ALA A 74 -16.46 -18.85 -3.42
N ASP A 75 -16.39 -19.97 -4.15
CA ASP A 75 -15.31 -20.95 -4.08
C ASP A 75 -13.95 -20.40 -4.56
N GLU A 76 -13.88 -19.65 -5.66
CA GLU A 76 -12.62 -19.03 -6.13
C GLU A 76 -12.14 -17.89 -5.24
N MET A 77 -13.07 -17.16 -4.61
CA MET A 77 -12.75 -16.16 -3.61
C MET A 77 -12.17 -16.80 -2.35
N ASP A 78 -12.69 -17.96 -1.94
CA ASP A 78 -12.16 -18.76 -0.83
C ASP A 78 -10.77 -19.34 -1.14
N VAL A 79 -10.58 -19.85 -2.37
CA VAL A 79 -9.26 -20.34 -2.84
C VAL A 79 -8.21 -19.22 -2.82
N ARG A 80 -8.57 -17.99 -3.21
CA ARG A 80 -7.65 -16.83 -3.12
C ARG A 80 -7.29 -16.47 -1.69
N LEU A 81 -8.19 -16.68 -0.72
CA LEU A 81 -7.93 -16.46 0.70
C LEU A 81 -6.97 -17.50 1.29
N GLU A 82 -6.88 -18.68 0.67
CA GLU A 82 -5.94 -19.74 1.05
C GLU A 82 -4.55 -19.58 0.41
N ILE A 83 -4.39 -18.70 -0.60
CA ILE A 83 -3.10 -18.44 -1.21
C ILE A 83 -2.22 -17.68 -0.21
N PRO A 84 -1.03 -18.21 0.14
CA PRO A 84 -0.11 -17.48 1.01
C PRO A 84 0.33 -16.18 0.31
N LEU A 85 0.39 -15.09 1.09
CA LEU A 85 0.87 -13.79 0.59
C LEU A 85 2.23 -13.92 -0.07
N SER A 86 2.44 -13.17 -1.16
CA SER A 86 3.71 -13.16 -1.88
C SER A 86 4.88 -12.75 -0.98
N GLU A 87 6.07 -13.26 -1.28
CA GLU A 87 7.25 -13.04 -0.46
C GLU A 87 7.54 -11.53 -0.28
N GLY A 88 7.60 -11.07 0.97
CA GLY A 88 7.87 -9.65 1.28
C GLY A 88 6.62 -8.81 1.53
N VAL A 89 5.42 -9.32 1.25
CA VAL A 89 4.15 -8.61 1.47
C VAL A 89 3.67 -8.81 2.90
N LEU A 90 3.28 -7.71 3.55
CA LEU A 90 2.63 -7.69 4.88
C LEU A 90 3.37 -8.49 5.97
N LYS A 91 4.71 -8.55 5.90
CA LYS A 91 5.58 -9.18 6.91
C LYS A 91 5.33 -8.66 8.33
N VAL A 92 4.96 -7.38 8.45
CA VAL A 92 4.62 -6.73 9.71
C VAL A 92 3.18 -6.20 9.63
N ASN A 93 2.22 -7.07 9.90
CA ASN A 93 0.81 -6.69 9.96
C ASN A 93 0.51 -5.97 11.29
N LEU A 94 0.33 -4.64 11.22
CA LEU A 94 -0.06 -3.81 12.37
C LEU A 94 -1.59 -3.76 12.58
N GLY A 95 -2.38 -4.41 11.72
CA GLY A 95 -3.84 -4.38 11.80
C GLY A 95 -4.47 -3.04 11.39
N ILE A 96 -3.68 -2.08 10.90
CA ILE A 96 -4.17 -0.78 10.41
C ILE A 96 -3.65 -0.48 9.00
N PRO A 97 -4.45 0.17 8.14
CA PRO A 97 -3.96 0.66 6.86
C PRO A 97 -3.00 1.83 7.07
N ILE A 98 -1.86 1.82 6.37
CA ILE A 98 -0.81 2.84 6.52
C ILE A 98 -0.58 3.50 5.16
N VAL A 99 -0.46 4.82 5.16
CA VAL A 99 -0.05 5.59 3.98
C VAL A 99 1.19 6.39 4.32
N ILE A 100 2.22 6.26 3.50
CA ILE A 100 3.49 6.97 3.58
C ILE A 100 3.47 8.06 2.52
N VAL A 101 3.44 9.32 2.96
CA VAL A 101 3.45 10.48 2.07
C VAL A 101 4.83 11.12 2.08
N CYS A 102 5.51 11.07 0.95
CA CYS A 102 6.77 11.77 0.70
C CYS A 102 6.47 13.15 0.10
N ASN A 103 6.64 14.21 0.89
CA ASN A 103 6.47 15.59 0.46
C ASN A 103 7.76 16.17 -0.14
N LYS A 104 7.64 17.33 -0.80
CA LYS A 104 8.73 18.16 -1.31
C LYS A 104 9.50 17.52 -2.46
N VAL A 105 8.75 16.88 -3.36
CA VAL A 105 9.24 16.23 -4.58
C VAL A 105 9.66 17.27 -5.63
N ASP A 106 9.27 18.53 -5.47
CA ASP A 106 9.68 19.69 -6.27
C ASP A 106 11.20 19.89 -6.35
N ILE A 107 11.96 19.40 -5.37
CA ILE A 107 13.43 19.47 -5.37
C ILE A 107 14.03 18.81 -6.62
N ILE A 108 13.38 17.77 -7.15
CA ILE A 108 13.81 17.05 -8.38
C ILE A 108 13.75 17.96 -9.62
N HIS A 109 12.89 18.98 -9.59
CA HIS A 109 12.69 19.90 -10.73
C HIS A 109 13.50 21.20 -10.58
N MET A 110 14.19 21.40 -9.45
CA MET A 110 15.02 22.59 -9.24
C MET A 110 16.33 22.49 -10.02
N SER A 111 16.81 23.59 -10.62
CA SER A 111 18.09 23.61 -11.31
C SER A 111 19.25 23.63 -10.30
N GLY A 112 20.01 22.55 -10.21
CA GLY A 112 21.21 22.47 -9.37
C GLY A 112 21.89 21.10 -9.44
N GLU A 113 23.16 21.05 -9.05
CA GLU A 113 23.95 19.81 -9.04
C GLU A 113 23.36 18.75 -8.11
N LYS A 114 22.79 19.16 -6.96
CA LYS A 114 22.06 18.29 -6.03
C LYS A 114 20.81 17.66 -6.64
N SER A 115 20.16 18.34 -7.59
CA SER A 115 18.95 17.84 -8.25
C SER A 115 19.27 16.74 -9.25
N LYS A 116 20.37 16.88 -10.01
CA LYS A 116 20.86 15.81 -10.91
C LYS A 116 21.21 14.54 -10.13
N LEU A 117 21.92 14.68 -9.02
CA LEU A 117 22.23 13.56 -8.12
C LEU A 117 20.96 12.90 -7.56
N LEU A 118 19.93 13.69 -7.24
CA LEU A 118 18.66 13.17 -6.74
C LEU A 118 17.87 12.43 -7.84
N GLN A 119 17.88 12.94 -9.07
CA GLN A 119 17.26 12.27 -10.23
C GLN A 119 17.91 10.91 -10.52
N GLU A 120 19.24 10.85 -10.53
CA GLU A 120 19.98 9.60 -10.73
C GLU A 120 19.68 8.57 -9.64
N ASN A 121 19.55 9.02 -8.38
CA ASN A 121 19.27 8.16 -7.24
C ASN A 121 17.77 7.93 -6.99
N LEU A 122 16.87 8.52 -7.78
CA LEU A 122 15.42 8.45 -7.55
C LEU A 122 14.94 7.00 -7.56
N ASN A 123 15.39 6.23 -8.56
CA ASN A 123 15.03 4.82 -8.71
C ASN A 123 15.44 4.01 -7.47
N PHE A 124 16.60 4.32 -6.90
CA PHE A 124 17.09 3.67 -5.69
C PHE A 124 16.21 4.00 -4.47
N ILE A 125 15.84 5.28 -4.31
CA ILE A 125 14.98 5.73 -3.21
C ILE A 125 13.57 5.14 -3.35
N GLN A 126 12.99 5.18 -4.55
CA GLN A 126 11.67 4.62 -4.83
C GLN A 126 11.63 3.11 -4.59
N LYS A 127 12.65 2.37 -5.06
CA LYS A 127 12.78 0.94 -4.77
C LYS A 127 12.77 0.67 -3.27
N HIS A 128 13.62 1.37 -2.50
CA HIS A 128 13.70 1.17 -1.05
C HIS A 128 12.42 1.56 -0.32
N MET A 129 11.77 2.66 -0.72
CA MET A 129 10.49 3.08 -0.15
C MET A 129 9.39 2.05 -0.44
N ARG A 130 9.30 1.55 -1.68
CA ARG A 130 8.33 0.53 -2.08
C ARG A 130 8.56 -0.78 -1.33
N GLU A 131 9.78 -1.29 -1.34
CA GLU A 131 10.15 -2.53 -0.65
C GLU A 131 9.85 -2.44 0.86
N TYR A 132 10.13 -1.30 1.47
CA TYR A 132 9.85 -1.09 2.89
C TYR A 132 8.35 -0.93 3.16
N SER A 133 7.62 -0.20 2.32
CA SER A 133 6.17 -0.04 2.45
C SER A 133 5.41 -1.37 2.28
N LEU A 134 5.89 -2.23 1.38
CA LEU A 134 5.28 -3.52 1.07
C LEU A 134 5.27 -4.44 2.31
N GLN A 135 6.32 -4.37 3.13
CA GLN A 135 6.42 -5.13 4.38
C GLN A 135 5.34 -4.77 5.39
N TYR A 136 4.84 -3.53 5.37
CA TYR A 136 3.77 -3.05 6.26
C TYR A 136 2.40 -3.03 5.57
N GLY A 137 2.31 -3.43 4.30
CA GLY A 137 1.09 -3.24 3.49
C GLY A 137 0.72 -1.76 3.30
N ALA A 138 1.73 -0.88 3.30
CA ALA A 138 1.53 0.56 3.22
C ALA A 138 1.56 1.06 1.78
N THR A 139 0.78 2.10 1.49
CA THR A 139 0.84 2.81 0.20
C THR A 139 1.87 3.95 0.27
N VAL A 140 2.67 4.12 -0.77
CA VAL A 140 3.59 5.27 -0.88
C VAL A 140 3.03 6.28 -1.87
N MET A 141 2.94 7.54 -1.47
CA MET A 141 2.55 8.66 -2.32
C MET A 141 3.64 9.73 -2.32
N PHE A 142 3.88 10.31 -3.48
CA PHE A 142 4.82 11.42 -3.68
C PHE A 142 4.02 12.67 -3.99
N THR A 143 4.22 13.74 -3.21
CA THR A 143 3.52 15.01 -3.37
C THR A 143 4.52 16.17 -3.39
N SER A 144 4.17 17.21 -4.14
CA SER A 144 4.88 18.44 -4.37
C SER A 144 3.96 19.62 -4.02
N ALA A 145 4.53 20.77 -3.66
CA ALA A 145 3.75 21.98 -3.40
C ALA A 145 2.87 22.41 -4.58
N LYS A 146 3.20 21.96 -5.80
CA LYS A 146 2.43 22.23 -7.02
C LYS A 146 1.44 21.13 -7.39
N GLN A 147 1.59 19.89 -6.89
CA GLN A 147 0.78 18.70 -7.16
C GLN A 147 1.09 17.60 -6.13
#